data_AF-A0A838MX30-F1
#
_entry.id   AF-A0A838MX30-F1
#
_cell.length_a   1.000
_cell.length_b   1.000
_cell.length_c   1.000
_cell.angle_alpha   90.00
_cell.angle_beta   90.00
_cell.angle_gamma   90.00
#
_symmetry.space_group_name_H-M   'P 1'
#
loop_
_entity.id
_entity.type
_entity.pdbx_description
1 polymer ?
#
loop_
_entity_poly.entity_id
_entity_poly.type
_entity_poly.pdbx_seq_one_letter_code
_entity_poly.pdbx_strand_id
1 'polypeptide(L)'
;MNRLTGTRLKMWLVVIAVFVLGCVTGASLSGVYRSRADGGRQRMDGRHGEGRDIFGKMHRDLNLNDEQAAQVRAILDETRREFHKLRAEARPRYDTIRQNSRTRIRAVLTPEQQQIFDAKAAKRDAKQKERERSEP
;
A
#
# COMPACT_ATOMS: atom_id res chain seq x y z
N MET A 1 -3.14 -64.06 11.02
CA MET A 1 -3.21 -62.58 11.18
C MET A 1 -2.60 -61.89 9.97
N ASN A 2 -3.06 -60.68 9.59
CA ASN A 2 -2.56 -59.77 8.54
C ASN A 2 -3.42 -59.58 7.26
N ARG A 3 -4.75 -59.76 7.31
CA ARG A 3 -5.65 -59.18 6.28
C ARG A 3 -6.09 -57.74 6.57
N LEU A 4 -5.76 -57.20 7.75
CA LEU A 4 -6.19 -55.86 8.21
C LEU A 4 -5.21 -54.72 7.83
N THR A 5 -3.95 -55.02 7.50
CA THR A 5 -2.93 -54.02 7.15
C THR A 5 -3.01 -53.60 5.68
N GLY A 6 -3.30 -54.53 4.77
CA GLY A 6 -3.41 -54.24 3.33
C GLY A 6 -4.57 -53.32 2.97
N THR A 7 -5.72 -53.45 3.64
CA THR A 7 -6.89 -52.57 3.44
C THR A 7 -6.67 -51.18 4.01
N ARG A 8 -6.02 -51.07 5.18
CA ARG A 8 -5.66 -49.78 5.78
C ARG A 8 -4.66 -49.01 4.92
N LEU A 9 -3.68 -49.70 4.32
CA LEU A 9 -2.74 -49.10 3.37
C LEU A 9 -3.45 -48.63 2.09
N LYS A 10 -4.37 -49.43 1.54
CA LYS A 10 -5.18 -49.02 0.39
C LYS A 10 -6.07 -47.80 0.70
N MET A 11 -6.69 -47.74 1.89
CA MET A 11 -7.46 -46.57 2.30
C MET A 11 -6.59 -45.33 2.49
N TRP A 12 -5.39 -45.47 3.06
CA TRP A 12 -4.42 -44.37 3.16
C TRP A 12 -3.95 -43.89 1.78
N LEU A 13 -3.73 -44.79 0.83
CA LEU A 13 -3.38 -44.41 -0.55
C LEU A 13 -4.51 -43.63 -1.24
N VAL A 14 -5.77 -43.99 -1.00
CA VAL A 14 -6.92 -43.23 -1.53
C VAL A 14 -7.02 -41.84 -0.90
N VAL A 15 -6.82 -41.73 0.42
CA VAL A 15 -6.84 -40.43 1.13
C VAL A 15 -5.69 -39.54 0.65
N ILE A 16 -4.48 -40.07 0.49
CA ILE A 16 -3.34 -39.33 -0.05
C ILE A 16 -3.61 -38.94 -1.51
N ALA A 17 -4.19 -39.82 -2.32
CA ALA A 17 -4.52 -39.49 -3.71
C ALA A 17 -5.54 -38.35 -3.80
N VAL A 18 -6.61 -38.38 -2.99
CA VAL A 18 -7.60 -37.29 -2.91
C VAL A 18 -6.98 -36.01 -2.38
N PHE A 19 -6.07 -36.09 -1.40
CA PHE A 19 -5.34 -34.94 -0.88
C PHE A 19 -4.41 -34.31 -1.92
N VAL A 20 -3.67 -35.12 -2.69
CA VAL A 20 -2.80 -34.67 -3.78
C VAL A 20 -3.64 -34.06 -4.91
N LEU A 21 -4.76 -34.68 -5.30
CA LEU A 21 -5.71 -34.12 -6.26
C LEU A 21 -6.32 -32.79 -5.77
N GLY A 22 -6.64 -32.70 -4.48
CA GLY A 22 -7.09 -31.46 -3.82
C GLY A 22 -6.02 -30.37 -3.80
N CYS A 23 -4.76 -30.72 -3.51
CA CYS A 23 -3.62 -29.79 -3.56
C CYS A 23 -3.33 -29.31 -4.99
N VAL A 24 -3.41 -30.18 -5.99
CA VAL A 24 -3.23 -29.80 -7.40
C VAL A 24 -4.37 -28.87 -7.86
N THR A 25 -5.60 -29.16 -7.45
CA THR A 25 -6.77 -28.29 -7.74
C THR A 25 -6.66 -26.93 -7.02
N GLY A 26 -6.22 -26.92 -5.76
CA GLY A 26 -5.97 -25.69 -5.00
C GLY A 26 -4.79 -24.86 -5.50
N ALA A 27 -3.71 -25.51 -5.94
CA ALA A 27 -2.55 -24.84 -6.52
C ALA A 27 -2.87 -24.18 -7.87
N SER A 28 -3.74 -24.82 -8.67
CA SER A 28 -4.21 -24.28 -9.96
C SER A 28 -5.06 -23.02 -9.79
N LEU A 29 -5.87 -22.95 -8.72
CA LEU A 29 -6.66 -21.75 -8.41
C LEU A 29 -5.81 -20.61 -7.83
N SER A 30 -4.74 -20.94 -7.10
CA SER A 30 -3.82 -19.93 -6.55
C SER A 30 -2.96 -19.24 -7.62
N GLY A 31 -2.60 -19.94 -8.71
CA GLY A 31 -1.82 -19.36 -9.81
C GLY A 31 -2.61 -18.36 -10.66
N VAL A 32 -3.87 -18.65 -10.99
CA VAL A 32 -4.73 -17.78 -11.82
C VAL A 32 -5.35 -16.64 -11.01
N TYR A 33 -5.63 -16.84 -9.72
CA TYR A 33 -6.05 -15.74 -8.85
C TYR A 33 -4.89 -14.78 -8.55
N ARG A 34 -3.66 -15.30 -8.45
CA ARG A 34 -2.47 -14.46 -8.26
C ARG A 34 -2.06 -13.72 -9.54
N SER A 35 -2.22 -14.28 -10.73
CA SER A 35 -1.98 -13.54 -11.98
C SER A 35 -3.08 -12.51 -12.31
N ARG A 36 -4.34 -12.73 -11.91
CA ARG A 36 -5.39 -11.69 -11.99
C ARG A 36 -5.34 -10.67 -10.84
N ALA A 37 -4.79 -11.02 -9.68
CA ALA A 37 -4.54 -10.08 -8.59
C ALA A 37 -3.22 -9.28 -8.77
N ASP A 38 -2.22 -9.83 -9.45
CA ASP A 38 -0.98 -9.12 -9.80
C ASP A 38 -1.14 -8.25 -11.07
N GLY A 39 -2.13 -8.54 -11.93
CA GLY A 39 -2.58 -7.59 -12.96
C GLY A 39 -3.16 -6.28 -12.42
N GLY A 40 -3.46 -6.22 -11.11
CA GLY A 40 -3.88 -5.01 -10.39
C GLY A 40 -2.80 -4.38 -9.51
N ARG A 41 -1.59 -4.97 -9.45
CA ARG A 41 -0.45 -4.42 -8.67
C ARG A 41 0.56 -3.67 -9.51
N GLN A 42 0.27 -3.47 -10.78
CA GLN A 42 0.96 -2.50 -11.60
C GLN A 42 0.28 -1.13 -11.40
N ARG A 43 1.01 -0.19 -10.78
CA ARG A 43 0.72 1.26 -10.64
C ARG A 43 0.21 1.80 -9.29
N MET A 44 0.67 1.27 -8.15
CA MET A 44 0.60 2.02 -6.87
C MET A 44 1.97 2.27 -6.22
N ASP A 45 3.04 2.16 -6.99
CA ASP A 45 4.35 2.73 -6.64
C ASP A 45 4.78 3.57 -7.84
N GLY A 46 4.67 4.91 -7.75
CA GLY A 46 5.16 5.82 -8.78
C GLY A 46 4.18 6.84 -9.39
N ARG A 47 2.90 6.90 -8.98
CA ARG A 47 1.98 7.97 -9.46
C ARG A 47 2.20 9.33 -8.79
N HIS A 48 3.41 9.62 -8.32
CA HIS A 48 3.90 10.99 -8.04
C HIS A 48 4.22 11.75 -9.35
N GLY A 49 3.44 11.50 -10.41
CA GLY A 49 3.78 11.94 -11.76
C GLY A 49 2.63 12.36 -12.66
N GLU A 50 1.41 11.95 -12.38
CA GLU A 50 0.27 12.33 -13.23
C GLU A 50 -0.51 13.56 -12.72
N GLY A 51 -0.22 14.02 -11.51
CA GLY A 51 -0.57 15.37 -11.04
C GLY A 51 0.44 16.45 -11.45
N ARG A 52 1.50 16.08 -12.20
CA ARG A 52 2.73 16.87 -12.33
C ARG A 52 2.63 18.06 -13.29
N ASP A 53 1.51 18.24 -13.99
CA ASP A 53 1.30 19.42 -14.84
C ASP A 53 -0.19 19.78 -14.99
N ILE A 54 -0.84 20.15 -13.88
CA ILE A 54 -2.22 20.65 -13.88
C ILE A 54 -2.32 21.89 -14.79
N PHE A 55 -1.32 22.77 -14.72
CA PHE A 55 -1.24 23.96 -15.53
C PHE A 55 -1.24 23.63 -17.03
N GLY A 56 -0.33 22.77 -17.52
CA GLY A 56 -0.24 22.46 -18.94
C GLY A 56 -1.43 21.67 -19.47
N LYS A 57 -2.14 20.90 -18.61
CA LYS A 57 -3.46 20.34 -18.97
C LYS A 57 -4.48 21.44 -19.18
N MET A 58 -4.69 22.33 -18.20
CA MET A 58 -5.62 23.45 -18.32
C MET A 58 -5.29 24.36 -19.50
N HIS A 59 -4.00 24.62 -19.73
CA HIS A 59 -3.54 25.42 -20.86
C HIS A 59 -3.96 24.81 -22.20
N ARG A 60 -3.76 23.51 -22.40
CA ARG A 60 -4.14 22.84 -23.66
C ARG A 60 -5.65 22.68 -23.80
N ASP A 61 -6.31 22.21 -22.75
CA ASP A 61 -7.73 21.86 -22.80
C ASP A 61 -8.63 23.10 -22.94
N LEU A 62 -8.20 24.25 -22.39
CA LEU A 62 -8.93 25.52 -22.46
C LEU A 62 -8.38 26.48 -23.51
N ASN A 63 -7.30 26.10 -24.22
CA ASN A 63 -6.61 26.93 -25.20
C ASN A 63 -6.33 28.35 -24.68
N LEU A 64 -5.69 28.42 -23.50
CA LEU A 64 -5.43 29.69 -22.83
C LEU A 64 -4.49 30.57 -23.67
N ASN A 65 -4.82 31.85 -23.78
CA ASN A 65 -3.88 32.85 -24.30
C ASN A 65 -2.81 33.20 -23.26
N ASP A 66 -1.79 33.96 -23.63
CA ASP A 66 -0.64 34.27 -22.76
C ASP A 66 -1.04 34.98 -21.46
N GLU A 67 -2.01 35.89 -21.53
CA GLU A 67 -2.50 36.63 -20.37
C GLU A 67 -3.24 35.70 -19.39
N GLN A 68 -4.15 34.88 -19.91
CA GLN A 68 -4.89 33.88 -19.13
C GLN A 68 -3.95 32.83 -18.53
N ALA A 69 -2.95 32.38 -19.29
CA ALA A 69 -1.95 31.43 -18.84
C ALA A 69 -1.13 32.01 -17.67
N ALA A 70 -0.73 33.28 -17.74
CA ALA A 70 -0.04 33.96 -16.64
C ALA A 70 -0.91 34.01 -15.37
N GLN A 71 -2.18 34.39 -15.49
CA GLN A 71 -3.11 34.46 -14.36
C GLN A 71 -3.38 33.09 -13.74
N VAL A 72 -3.64 32.06 -14.56
CA VAL A 72 -3.87 30.69 -14.07
C VAL A 72 -2.64 30.15 -13.35
N ARG A 73 -1.43 30.40 -13.86
CA ARG A 73 -0.19 30.00 -13.17
C ARG A 73 -0.09 30.66 -11.79
N ALA A 74 -0.34 31.97 -11.71
CA ALA A 74 -0.30 32.69 -10.43
C ALA A 74 -1.29 32.12 -9.40
N ILE A 75 -2.53 31.82 -9.82
CA ILE A 75 -3.56 31.22 -8.96
C ILE A 75 -3.13 29.84 -8.46
N LEU A 76 -2.61 28.98 -9.34
CA LEU A 76 -2.16 27.64 -8.97
C LEU A 76 -0.97 27.68 -7.99
N ASP A 77 -0.05 28.62 -8.18
CA ASP A 77 1.10 28.80 -7.30
C ASP A 77 0.67 29.33 -5.92
N GLU A 78 -0.26 30.28 -5.86
CA GLU A 78 -0.85 30.75 -4.61
C GLU A 78 -1.57 29.64 -3.86
N THR A 79 -2.44 28.92 -4.56
CA THR A 79 -3.17 27.77 -4.02
C THR A 79 -2.19 26.72 -3.47
N ARG A 80 -1.09 26.45 -4.18
CA ARG A 80 -0.04 25.54 -3.70
C ARG A 80 0.55 26.03 -2.38
N ARG A 81 0.88 27.32 -2.26
CA ARG A 81 1.40 27.92 -1.01
C ARG A 81 0.41 27.79 0.15
N GLU A 82 -0.87 28.05 -0.10
CA GLU A 82 -1.93 27.90 0.92
C GLU A 82 -2.02 26.47 1.44
N PHE A 83 -2.02 25.48 0.53
CA PHE A 83 -2.03 24.07 0.92
C PHE A 83 -0.77 23.68 1.69
N HIS A 84 0.41 24.17 1.31
CA HIS A 84 1.65 23.92 2.07
C HIS A 84 1.55 24.48 3.50
N LYS A 85 1.04 25.72 3.65
CA LYS A 85 0.83 26.34 4.95
C LYS A 85 -0.14 25.53 5.80
N LEU A 86 -1.30 25.17 5.25
CA LEU A 86 -2.29 24.34 5.95
C LEU A 86 -1.70 22.99 6.38
N ARG A 87 -0.93 22.33 5.50
CA ARG A 87 -0.27 21.06 5.81
C ARG A 87 0.73 21.23 6.95
N ALA A 88 1.53 22.29 6.95
CA ALA A 88 2.49 22.58 8.01
C ALA A 88 1.79 22.80 9.37
N GLU A 89 0.68 23.55 9.39
CA GLU A 89 -0.11 23.81 10.59
C GLU A 89 -0.83 22.55 11.12
N ALA A 90 -1.34 21.71 10.22
CA ALA A 90 -2.07 20.50 10.59
C ALA A 90 -1.15 19.34 11.01
N ARG A 91 0.10 19.32 10.51
CA ARG A 91 1.05 18.22 10.70
C ARG A 91 1.26 17.81 12.16
N PRO A 92 1.46 18.72 13.14
CA PRO A 92 1.59 18.35 14.55
C PRO A 92 0.35 17.62 15.10
N ARG A 93 -0.85 18.01 14.65
CA ARG A 93 -2.11 17.36 15.08
C ARG A 93 -2.18 15.92 14.57
N TYR A 94 -1.82 15.70 13.30
CA TYR A 94 -1.72 14.35 12.74
C TYR A 94 -0.68 13.49 13.47
N ASP A 95 0.48 14.06 13.77
CA ASP A 95 1.53 13.34 14.50
C ASP A 95 1.06 12.93 15.90
N THR A 96 0.38 13.81 16.62
CA THR A 96 -0.21 13.49 17.93
C THR A 96 -1.21 12.34 17.85
N ILE A 97 -2.16 12.39 16.90
CA ILE A 97 -3.14 11.30 16.70
C ILE A 97 -2.43 9.98 16.39
N ARG A 98 -1.40 10.03 15.53
CA ARG A 98 -0.61 8.87 15.14
C ARG A 98 0.14 8.27 16.33
N GLN A 99 0.77 9.08 17.17
CA GLN A 99 1.46 8.60 18.37
C GLN A 99 0.48 8.00 19.39
N ASN A 100 -0.65 8.66 19.63
CA ASN A 100 -1.68 8.14 20.53
C ASN A 100 -2.22 6.77 20.06
N SER A 101 -2.45 6.62 18.76
CA SER A 101 -2.84 5.34 18.17
C SER A 101 -1.75 4.28 18.36
N ARG A 102 -0.47 4.61 18.14
CA ARG A 102 0.66 3.69 18.35
C ARG A 102 0.74 3.21 19.80
N THR A 103 0.58 4.10 20.77
CA THR A 103 0.59 3.74 22.20
C THR A 103 -0.54 2.77 22.53
N ARG A 104 -1.75 3.04 22.05
CA ARG A 104 -2.93 2.17 22.29
C ARG A 104 -2.77 0.81 21.63
N ILE A 105 -2.24 0.75 20.41
CA ILE A 105 -1.96 -0.51 19.72
C ILE A 105 -0.88 -1.27 20.49
N ARG A 106 0.23 -0.62 20.89
CA ARG A 106 1.31 -1.26 21.63
C ARG A 106 0.84 -1.92 22.92
N ALA A 107 -0.08 -1.28 23.65
CA ALA A 107 -0.61 -1.77 24.91
C ALA A 107 -1.35 -3.11 24.83
N VAL A 108 -1.84 -3.51 23.65
CA VAL A 108 -2.56 -4.79 23.46
C VAL A 108 -1.71 -5.88 22.82
N LEU A 109 -0.43 -5.60 22.54
CA LEU A 109 0.50 -6.54 21.90
C LEU A 109 1.35 -7.28 22.94
N THR A 110 1.71 -8.53 22.62
CA THR A 110 2.72 -9.28 23.39
C THR A 110 4.10 -8.64 23.26
N PRO A 111 5.04 -8.90 24.19
CA PRO A 111 6.40 -8.35 24.10
C PRO A 111 7.10 -8.61 22.75
N GLU A 112 6.92 -9.79 22.16
CA GLU A 112 7.50 -10.17 20.88
C GLU A 112 6.86 -9.38 19.72
N GLN A 113 5.53 -9.21 19.78
CA GLN A 113 4.79 -8.43 18.79
C GLN A 113 5.14 -6.93 18.86
N GLN A 114 5.41 -6.41 20.06
CA GLN A 114 5.84 -5.02 20.27
C GLN A 114 7.15 -4.72 19.54
N GLN A 115 8.14 -5.63 19.62
CA GLN A 115 9.41 -5.47 18.91
C GLN A 115 9.21 -5.38 17.39
N ILE A 116 8.37 -6.24 16.82
CA ILE A 116 8.04 -6.23 15.39
C ILE A 116 7.32 -4.94 15.01
N PHE A 117 6.37 -4.50 15.84
CA PHE A 117 5.60 -3.28 15.61
C PHE A 117 6.50 -2.05 15.61
N ASP A 118 7.39 -1.90 16.60
CA ASP A 118 8.31 -0.78 16.70
C ASP A 118 9.27 -0.70 15.51
N ALA A 119 9.84 -1.83 15.11
CA ALA A 119 10.75 -1.88 13.96
C ALA A 119 10.05 -1.42 12.67
N LYS A 120 8.80 -1.85 12.46
CA LYS A 120 7.99 -1.41 11.31
C LYS A 120 7.65 0.08 11.40
N ALA A 121 7.32 0.57 12.60
CA ALA A 121 6.96 1.95 12.81
C ALA A 121 8.17 2.89 12.61
N ALA A 122 9.35 2.53 13.13
CA ALA A 122 10.60 3.24 12.91
C ALA A 122 10.99 3.30 11.43
N LYS A 123 10.85 2.19 10.68
CA LYS A 123 11.08 2.18 9.23
C LYS A 123 10.16 3.14 8.48
N ARG A 124 8.89 3.24 8.88
CA ARG A 124 7.92 4.19 8.29
C ARG A 124 8.30 5.63 8.62
N ASP A 125 8.70 5.91 9.85
CA ASP A 125 9.11 7.25 10.29
C ASP A 125 10.36 7.73 9.53
N ALA A 126 11.34 6.84 9.32
CA ALA A 126 12.54 7.15 8.55
C ALA A 126 12.19 7.49 7.08
N LYS A 127 11.36 6.68 6.43
CA LYS A 127 10.92 6.93 5.05
C LYS A 127 10.13 8.24 4.92
N GLN A 128 9.34 8.59 5.94
CA GLN A 128 8.60 9.84 5.95
C GLN A 128 9.52 11.06 6.11
N LYS A 129 10.49 11.00 7.04
CA LYS A 129 11.50 12.06 7.20
C LYS A 129 12.34 12.26 5.95
N GLU A 130 12.69 11.18 5.25
CA GLU A 130 13.40 11.24 3.98
C GLU A 130 12.58 11.96 2.91
N ARG A 131 11.29 11.64 2.80
CA ARG A 131 10.37 12.33 1.87
C ARG A 131 10.25 13.81 2.17
N GLU A 132 10.09 14.16 3.45
CA GLU A 132 10.00 15.56 3.88
C GLU A 132 11.30 16.32 3.64
N ARG A 133 12.45 15.66 3.74
CA ARG A 133 13.75 16.27 3.39
C ARG A 133 13.93 16.45 1.88
N SER A 134 13.28 15.61 1.07
CA SER A 134 13.33 15.67 -0.39
C SER A 134 12.26 16.55 -1.04
N GLU A 135 11.26 17.01 -0.28
CA GLU A 135 10.30 18.03 -0.70
C GLU A 135 10.95 19.42 -0.51
N PRO A 136 11.27 20.17 -1.59
CA PRO A 136 11.84 21.52 -1.50
C PRO A 136 10.82 22.57 -1.03
#